data_AF-A0A970WHY7-F1
#
_entry.id   AF-A0A970WHY7-F1
#
_cell.length_a   1.000
_cell.length_b   1.000
_cell.length_c   1.000
_cell.angle_alpha   90.00
_cell.angle_beta   90.00
_cell.angle_gamma   90.00
#
_symmetry.space_group_name_H-M   'P 1'
#
loop_
_entity.id
_entity.type
_entity.pdbx_description
1 polymer ?
#
loop_
_entity_poly.entity_id
_entity_poly.type
_entity_poly.pdbx_seq_one_letter_code
_entity_poly.pdbx_strand_id
1 'polypeptide(L)'
;MASSNRSTRIGKIHKVLKKAGYHPVAPDSHRTVLEHLVFAACLEDAKYDDAEQAFAALGHNFFDWNEVRVTTVRELAEEMACLPNPVAAAERVRQILQSVFETRYTFDLEGFRKENLGPATEHLRKVKGSSPFSVSYVVQAALGGHSVPIDAAAMTVMQVLDLVKEKDVREHCVPGMERAIPKNKGIEFGALLHQFAVEFAATPFKPELRKILLEIDPDAGPRLPKRRTKQAQTPTDTDQEAEAQGEKKTPPDKVPSKKSEGEEPKKEAKAKSKRAEAKTTSEKKTTPAKDSAKSKASSKSSTQKRSASKGLSKKKPR
;
A
#
# COMPACT_ATOMS: atom_id res chain seq x y z
N MET A 1 -1.29 10.13 29.70
CA MET A 1 -0.31 11.16 29.28
C MET A 1 0.18 10.97 27.85
N ALA A 2 1.04 9.98 27.54
CA ALA A 2 1.75 9.88 26.25
C ALA A 2 0.90 10.02 24.96
N SER A 3 -0.31 9.42 24.90
CA SER A 3 -1.19 9.50 23.73
C SER A 3 -1.69 10.92 23.40
N SER A 4 -1.86 11.77 24.41
CA SER A 4 -2.26 13.17 24.23
C SER A 4 -1.14 13.98 23.57
N ASN A 5 0.12 13.74 23.96
CA ASN A 5 1.29 14.36 23.33
C ASN A 5 1.41 13.92 21.86
N ARG A 6 1.30 12.61 21.56
CA ARG A 6 1.30 12.12 20.15
C ARG A 6 0.22 12.78 19.30
N SER A 7 -1.03 12.80 19.78
CA SER A 7 -2.14 13.42 19.03
C SER A 7 -1.90 14.92 18.79
N THR A 8 -1.32 15.61 19.77
CA THR A 8 -0.93 17.03 19.66
C THR A 8 0.20 17.24 18.64
N ARG A 9 1.23 16.39 18.63
CA ARG A 9 2.30 16.40 17.61
C ARG A 9 1.75 16.13 16.21
N ILE A 10 0.86 15.15 16.04
CA ILE A 10 0.21 14.86 14.74
C ILE A 10 -0.61 16.07 14.26
N GLY A 11 -1.42 16.69 15.13
CA GLY A 11 -2.14 17.93 14.82
C GLY A 11 -1.22 19.15 14.58
N LYS A 12 0.04 19.09 15.01
CA LYS A 12 1.07 20.10 14.77
C LYS A 12 1.74 19.91 13.39
N ILE A 13 1.98 18.68 12.95
CA ILE A 13 2.41 18.37 11.56
C ILE A 13 1.50 19.09 10.57
N HIS A 14 0.17 18.92 10.69
CA HIS A 14 -0.79 19.53 9.78
C HIS A 14 -0.61 21.05 9.67
N LYS A 15 -0.44 21.73 10.81
CA LYS A 15 -0.25 23.20 10.86
C LYS A 15 1.08 23.64 10.24
N VAL A 16 2.17 22.94 10.54
CA VAL A 16 3.51 23.33 10.05
C VAL A 16 3.64 23.07 8.56
N LEU A 17 3.13 21.95 8.02
CA LEU A 17 3.21 21.68 6.58
C LEU A 17 2.42 22.70 5.74
N LYS A 18 1.23 23.13 6.20
CA LYS A 18 0.50 24.24 5.55
C LYS A 18 1.26 25.57 5.59
N LYS A 19 1.91 25.87 6.73
CA LYS A 19 2.75 27.08 6.90
C LYS A 19 4.00 27.04 6.00
N ALA A 20 4.53 25.84 5.73
CA ALA A 20 5.69 25.63 4.86
C ALA A 20 5.39 25.76 3.36
N GLY A 21 4.12 25.90 2.96
CA GLY A 21 3.72 26.09 1.55
C GLY A 21 3.29 24.82 0.81
N TYR A 22 3.22 23.66 1.46
CA TYR A 22 2.62 22.48 0.83
C TYR A 22 1.10 22.69 0.63
N HIS A 23 0.59 22.23 -0.51
CA HIS A 23 -0.82 22.37 -0.88
C HIS A 23 -1.52 21.00 -0.92
N PRO A 24 -2.81 20.90 -0.56
CA PRO A 24 -3.52 19.62 -0.64
C PRO A 24 -3.80 19.24 -2.10
N VAL A 25 -3.42 18.02 -2.47
CA VAL A 25 -3.86 17.38 -3.72
C VAL A 25 -5.14 16.60 -3.41
N ALA A 26 -6.19 16.84 -4.20
CA ALA A 26 -7.44 16.08 -4.10
C ALA A 26 -7.38 14.88 -5.07
N PRO A 27 -7.82 13.67 -4.67
CA PRO A 27 -7.99 12.56 -5.60
C PRO A 27 -9.01 12.90 -6.68
N ASP A 28 -8.72 12.52 -7.93
CA ASP A 28 -9.65 12.68 -9.05
C ASP A 28 -10.93 11.86 -8.83
N SER A 29 -12.08 12.54 -8.81
CA SER A 29 -13.41 11.92 -8.64
C SER A 29 -13.89 11.14 -9.86
N HIS A 30 -13.25 11.27 -11.03
CA HIS A 30 -13.60 10.55 -12.24
C HIS A 30 -12.98 9.16 -12.33
N ARG A 31 -11.93 8.87 -11.54
CA ARG A 31 -11.30 7.54 -11.48
C ARG A 31 -12.23 6.48 -10.89
N THR A 32 -12.23 5.31 -11.52
CA THR A 32 -12.81 4.10 -10.96
C THR A 32 -12.03 3.62 -9.73
N VAL A 33 -12.64 2.74 -8.93
CA VAL A 33 -11.96 2.07 -7.80
C VAL A 33 -10.70 1.31 -8.24
N LEU A 34 -10.66 0.78 -9.46
CA LEU A 34 -9.46 0.13 -10.01
C LEU A 34 -8.38 1.15 -10.38
N GLU A 35 -8.75 2.24 -11.05
CA GLU A 35 -7.80 3.28 -11.45
C GLU A 35 -7.19 3.99 -10.23
N HIS A 36 -7.96 4.22 -9.16
CA HIS A 36 -7.40 4.68 -7.89
C HIS A 36 -6.39 3.68 -7.29
N LEU A 37 -6.57 2.36 -7.48
CA LEU A 37 -5.66 1.33 -6.97
C LEU A 37 -4.37 1.24 -7.80
N VAL A 38 -4.48 1.32 -9.14
CA VAL A 38 -3.34 1.40 -10.07
C VAL A 38 -2.55 2.70 -9.85
N PHE A 39 -3.24 3.84 -9.74
CA PHE A 39 -2.64 5.13 -9.44
C PHE A 39 -1.90 5.13 -8.09
N ALA A 40 -2.47 4.51 -7.05
CA ALA A 40 -1.79 4.41 -5.75
C ALA A 40 -0.47 3.61 -5.83
N ALA A 41 -0.42 2.57 -6.68
CA ALA A 41 0.80 1.82 -6.94
C ALA A 41 1.88 2.61 -7.70
N CYS A 42 1.50 3.66 -8.44
CA CYS A 42 2.41 4.65 -9.03
C CYS A 42 2.83 5.73 -8.00
N LEU A 43 1.91 6.15 -7.13
CA LEU A 43 2.08 7.24 -6.16
C LEU A 43 2.93 6.86 -4.92
N GLU A 44 2.93 5.59 -4.52
CA GLU A 44 3.66 5.10 -3.35
C GLU A 44 5.18 5.39 -3.44
N ASP A 45 5.67 6.23 -2.51
CA ASP A 45 7.02 6.82 -2.47
C ASP A 45 7.40 7.74 -3.65
N ALA A 46 6.42 8.24 -4.42
CA ALA A 46 6.59 9.14 -5.58
C ALA A 46 5.84 10.49 -5.43
N LYS A 47 6.20 11.52 -6.21
CA LYS A 47 5.41 12.77 -6.25
C LYS A 47 4.11 12.57 -7.00
N TYR A 48 3.11 13.41 -6.73
CA TYR A 48 1.86 13.43 -7.49
C TYR A 48 2.10 13.67 -8.98
N ASP A 49 2.91 14.65 -9.37
CA ASP A 49 3.17 14.95 -10.78
C ASP A 49 3.82 13.77 -11.53
N ASP A 50 4.82 13.12 -10.90
CA ASP A 50 5.50 11.95 -11.45
C ASP A 50 4.52 10.75 -11.57
N ALA A 51 3.64 10.56 -10.58
CA ALA A 51 2.64 9.50 -10.55
C ALA A 51 1.48 9.71 -11.54
N GLU A 52 1.05 10.95 -11.75
CA GLU A 52 0.08 11.35 -12.77
C GLU A 52 0.66 11.12 -14.17
N GLN A 53 1.92 11.50 -14.41
CA GLN A 53 2.61 11.21 -15.68
C GLN A 53 2.72 9.70 -15.95
N ALA A 54 3.14 8.91 -14.95
CA ALA A 54 3.24 7.47 -15.06
C ALA A 54 1.88 6.80 -15.33
N PHE A 55 0.84 7.20 -14.61
CA PHE A 55 -0.52 6.68 -14.80
C PHE A 55 -1.10 7.07 -16.17
N ALA A 56 -0.86 8.30 -16.64
CA ALA A 56 -1.26 8.74 -17.96
C ALA A 56 -0.54 7.96 -19.08
N ALA A 57 0.76 7.67 -18.93
CA ALA A 57 1.49 6.84 -19.89
C ALA A 57 0.87 5.43 -20.01
N LEU A 58 0.53 4.80 -18.88
CA LEU A 58 -0.17 3.49 -18.88
C LEU A 58 -1.53 3.54 -19.60
N GLY A 59 -2.27 4.65 -19.49
CA GLY A 59 -3.58 4.82 -20.14
C GLY A 59 -3.53 5.34 -21.58
N HIS A 60 -2.37 5.76 -22.08
CA HIS A 60 -2.19 6.26 -23.45
C HIS A 60 -1.40 5.30 -24.36
N ASN A 61 -0.42 4.59 -23.80
CA ASN A 61 0.52 3.77 -24.58
C ASN A 61 0.10 2.28 -24.66
N PHE A 62 -0.93 1.89 -23.92
CA PHE A 62 -1.58 0.57 -23.98
C PHE A 62 -3.08 0.74 -24.25
N PHE A 63 -3.68 -0.21 -24.96
CA PHE A 63 -5.09 -0.15 -25.37
C PHE A 63 -6.05 -0.37 -24.20
N ASP A 64 -5.73 -1.26 -23.27
CA ASP A 64 -6.53 -1.53 -22.07
C ASP A 64 -5.71 -2.12 -20.90
N TRP A 65 -6.38 -2.27 -19.75
CA TRP A 65 -5.79 -2.90 -18.55
C TRP A 65 -5.44 -4.39 -18.72
N ASN A 66 -5.94 -5.06 -19.77
CA ASN A 66 -5.53 -6.43 -20.09
C ASN A 66 -4.16 -6.46 -20.79
N GLU A 67 -3.87 -5.51 -21.66
CA GLU A 67 -2.54 -5.34 -22.27
C GLU A 67 -1.48 -4.96 -21.21
N VAL A 68 -1.77 -3.97 -20.35
CA VAL A 68 -0.90 -3.58 -19.22
C VAL A 68 -0.61 -4.78 -18.29
N ARG A 69 -1.56 -5.70 -18.11
CA ARG A 69 -1.41 -6.91 -17.29
C ARG A 69 -0.46 -7.95 -17.91
N VAL A 70 -0.40 -8.08 -19.23
CA VAL A 70 0.43 -9.08 -19.92
C VAL A 70 1.79 -8.55 -20.37
N THR A 71 1.94 -7.22 -20.43
CA THR A 71 3.22 -6.53 -20.65
C THR A 71 4.25 -6.88 -19.55
N THR A 72 5.54 -6.93 -19.88
CA THR A 72 6.57 -7.33 -18.91
C THR A 72 6.82 -6.26 -17.84
N VAL A 73 7.46 -6.65 -16.72
CA VAL A 73 7.96 -5.71 -15.70
C VAL A 73 8.78 -4.58 -16.33
N ARG A 74 9.59 -4.95 -17.34
CA ARG A 74 10.61 -4.08 -17.91
C ARG A 74 10.00 -2.99 -18.76
N GLU A 75 9.13 -3.33 -19.69
CA GLU A 75 8.45 -2.36 -20.56
C GLU A 75 7.61 -1.39 -19.72
N LEU A 76 6.84 -1.91 -18.74
CA LEU A 76 6.10 -1.07 -17.79
C LEU A 76 7.00 -0.13 -16.96
N ALA A 77 8.22 -0.54 -16.63
CA ALA A 77 9.19 0.28 -15.90
C ALA A 77 9.92 1.29 -16.81
N GLU A 78 10.05 1.00 -18.11
CA GLU A 78 10.57 1.93 -19.11
C GLU A 78 9.53 3.05 -19.38
N GLU A 79 8.24 2.72 -19.47
CA GLU A 79 7.13 3.69 -19.56
C GLU A 79 6.99 4.56 -18.30
N MET A 80 7.17 3.96 -17.11
CA MET A 80 7.06 4.68 -15.83
C MET A 80 8.39 5.26 -15.31
N ALA A 81 9.40 5.44 -16.17
CA ALA A 81 10.75 5.85 -15.79
C ALA A 81 10.89 7.24 -15.11
N CYS A 82 9.80 8.02 -15.02
CA CYS A 82 9.71 9.23 -14.20
C CYS A 82 9.60 8.95 -12.69
N LEU A 83 9.17 7.76 -12.28
CA LEU A 83 9.02 7.39 -10.86
C LEU A 83 10.37 7.12 -10.18
N PRO A 84 10.52 7.37 -8.85
CA PRO A 84 11.75 7.07 -8.12
C PRO A 84 12.16 5.59 -8.07
N ASN A 85 11.19 4.67 -8.24
CA ASN A 85 11.43 3.23 -8.35
C ASN A 85 10.43 2.61 -9.34
N PRO A 86 10.69 2.69 -10.66
CA PRO A 86 9.73 2.31 -11.68
C PRO A 86 9.51 0.80 -11.75
N VAL A 87 10.53 0.00 -11.38
CA VAL A 87 10.43 -1.47 -11.36
C VAL A 87 9.47 -1.93 -10.26
N ALA A 88 9.55 -1.38 -9.05
CA ALA A 88 8.61 -1.72 -7.98
C ALA A 88 7.17 -1.28 -8.31
N ALA A 89 7.00 -0.11 -8.93
CA ALA A 89 5.69 0.32 -9.43
C ALA A 89 5.14 -0.63 -10.49
N ALA A 90 5.95 -1.03 -11.48
CA ALA A 90 5.58 -1.97 -12.53
C ALA A 90 5.23 -3.37 -11.99
N GLU A 91 5.89 -3.83 -10.92
CA GLU A 91 5.52 -5.04 -10.22
C GLU A 91 4.19 -4.90 -9.47
N ARG A 92 3.97 -3.82 -8.71
CA ARG A 92 2.70 -3.56 -8.01
C ARG A 92 1.53 -3.50 -9.00
N VAL A 93 1.62 -2.65 -10.02
CA VAL A 93 0.57 -2.44 -11.04
C VAL A 93 0.20 -3.76 -11.72
N ARG A 94 1.17 -4.51 -12.25
CA ARG A 94 0.89 -5.78 -12.95
C ARG A 94 0.35 -6.85 -12.01
N GLN A 95 0.83 -6.94 -10.76
CA GLN A 95 0.29 -7.87 -9.76
C GLN A 95 -1.15 -7.53 -9.38
N ILE A 96 -1.49 -6.25 -9.23
CA ILE A 96 -2.85 -5.76 -8.97
C ILE A 96 -3.77 -6.18 -10.11
N LEU A 97 -3.43 -5.82 -11.35
CA LEU A 97 -4.23 -6.15 -12.54
C LEU A 97 -4.38 -7.66 -12.73
N GLN A 98 -3.31 -8.44 -12.49
CA GLN A 98 -3.34 -9.90 -12.53
C GLN A 98 -4.27 -10.47 -11.45
N SER A 99 -4.16 -10.00 -10.20
CA SER A 99 -4.97 -10.51 -9.09
C SER A 99 -6.43 -10.12 -9.19
N VAL A 100 -6.75 -8.96 -9.77
CA VAL A 100 -8.13 -8.55 -10.07
C VAL A 100 -8.72 -9.44 -11.17
N PHE A 101 -7.99 -9.64 -12.27
CA PHE A 101 -8.41 -10.50 -13.37
C PHE A 101 -8.60 -11.96 -12.93
N GLU A 102 -7.65 -12.55 -12.18
CA GLU A 102 -7.77 -13.91 -11.60
C GLU A 102 -9.02 -14.09 -10.72
N THR A 103 -9.46 -13.02 -10.04
CA THR A 103 -10.58 -13.09 -9.09
C THR A 103 -11.94 -12.79 -9.73
N ARG A 104 -11.98 -11.95 -10.77
CA ARG A 104 -13.23 -11.40 -11.34
C ARG A 104 -13.44 -11.63 -12.83
N TYR A 105 -12.40 -12.01 -13.58
CA TYR A 105 -12.40 -12.06 -15.06
C TYR A 105 -12.80 -10.73 -15.74
N THR A 106 -12.67 -9.61 -15.03
CA THR A 106 -12.92 -8.25 -15.52
C THR A 106 -12.09 -7.24 -14.74
N PHE A 107 -11.88 -6.06 -15.31
CA PHE A 107 -11.14 -4.93 -14.73
C PHE A 107 -12.09 -3.92 -14.06
N ASP A 108 -13.03 -4.43 -13.26
CA ASP A 108 -14.01 -3.62 -12.53
C ASP A 108 -13.94 -3.91 -11.01
N LEU A 109 -13.88 -2.84 -10.21
CA LEU A 109 -13.94 -2.83 -8.75
C LEU A 109 -15.03 -1.89 -8.19
N GLU A 110 -15.86 -1.25 -9.03
CA GLU A 110 -16.89 -0.29 -8.62
C GLU A 110 -17.95 -0.88 -7.66
N GLY A 111 -18.13 -2.20 -7.69
CA GLY A 111 -18.91 -2.93 -6.70
C GLY A 111 -18.50 -2.62 -5.25
N PHE A 112 -17.23 -2.31 -4.98
CA PHE A 112 -16.76 -1.94 -3.65
C PHE A 112 -17.35 -0.62 -3.11
N ARG A 113 -17.77 0.33 -3.97
CA ARG A 113 -18.46 1.56 -3.50
C ARG A 113 -19.85 1.28 -2.90
N LYS A 114 -20.40 0.09 -3.17
CA LYS A 114 -21.70 -0.40 -2.65
C LYS A 114 -21.54 -1.39 -1.50
N GLU A 115 -20.31 -1.80 -1.20
CA GLU A 115 -19.98 -2.73 -0.11
C GLU A 115 -19.68 -1.97 1.19
N ASN A 116 -19.86 -2.62 2.34
CA ASN A 116 -19.46 -2.05 3.62
C ASN A 116 -17.92 -1.90 3.68
N LEU A 117 -17.46 -0.76 4.22
CA LEU A 117 -16.03 -0.40 4.26
C LEU A 117 -15.11 -1.49 4.83
N GLY A 118 -15.54 -2.23 5.86
CA GLY A 118 -14.76 -3.34 6.44
C GLY A 118 -14.48 -4.45 5.43
N PRO A 119 -15.51 -5.17 4.95
CA PRO A 119 -15.37 -6.14 3.85
C PRO A 119 -14.62 -5.61 2.63
N ALA A 120 -14.93 -4.40 2.14
CA ALA A 120 -14.24 -3.82 1.00
C ALA A 120 -12.72 -3.63 1.24
N THR A 121 -12.34 -3.19 2.45
CA THR A 121 -10.92 -3.07 2.86
C THR A 121 -10.24 -4.44 2.90
N GLU A 122 -10.91 -5.46 3.46
CA GLU A 122 -10.40 -6.84 3.49
C GLU A 122 -10.34 -7.50 2.10
N HIS A 123 -11.17 -7.08 1.16
CA HIS A 123 -11.09 -7.50 -0.23
C HIS A 123 -9.92 -6.82 -0.97
N LEU A 124 -9.70 -5.51 -0.76
CA LEU A 124 -8.54 -4.80 -1.30
C LEU A 124 -7.21 -5.36 -0.76
N ARG A 125 -7.14 -5.73 0.54
CA ARG A 125 -5.97 -6.39 1.15
C ARG A 125 -5.63 -7.77 0.56
N LYS A 126 -6.57 -8.42 -0.13
CA LYS A 126 -6.37 -9.74 -0.77
C LYS A 126 -5.91 -9.63 -2.23
N VAL A 127 -5.95 -8.44 -2.82
CA VAL A 127 -5.42 -8.19 -4.17
C VAL A 127 -3.90 -8.16 -4.10
N LYS A 128 -3.22 -9.14 -4.72
CA LYS A 128 -1.75 -9.20 -4.78
C LYS A 128 -1.20 -7.89 -5.37
N GLY A 129 -0.04 -7.44 -4.88
CA GLY A 129 0.54 -6.15 -5.27
C GLY A 129 -0.03 -4.93 -4.54
N SER A 130 -1.18 -5.03 -3.86
CA SER A 130 -1.73 -3.92 -3.05
C SER A 130 -0.93 -3.73 -1.77
N SER A 131 -0.19 -2.64 -1.67
CA SER A 131 0.47 -2.23 -0.43
C SER A 131 -0.52 -1.70 0.62
N PRO A 132 -0.14 -1.63 1.91
CA PRO A 132 -0.93 -0.97 2.94
C PRO A 132 -1.28 0.48 2.57
N PHE A 133 -0.32 1.20 1.97
CA PHE A 133 -0.54 2.53 1.38
C PHE A 133 -1.66 2.50 0.33
N SER A 134 -1.57 1.60 -0.65
CA SER A 134 -2.52 1.51 -1.76
C SER A 134 -3.95 1.19 -1.28
N VAL A 135 -4.09 0.28 -0.32
CA VAL A 135 -5.39 -0.01 0.31
C VAL A 135 -5.93 1.22 1.03
N SER A 136 -5.12 1.88 1.87
CA SER A 136 -5.54 3.10 2.59
C SER A 136 -5.89 4.25 1.64
N TYR A 137 -5.18 4.39 0.52
CA TYR A 137 -5.46 5.38 -0.52
C TYR A 137 -6.83 5.13 -1.16
N VAL A 138 -7.11 3.92 -1.63
CA VAL A 138 -8.41 3.59 -2.24
C VAL A 138 -9.56 3.70 -1.23
N VAL A 139 -9.35 3.28 0.01
CA VAL A 139 -10.33 3.44 1.09
C VAL A 139 -10.64 4.92 1.35
N GLN A 140 -9.64 5.80 1.34
CA GLN A 140 -9.83 7.24 1.54
C GLN A 140 -10.47 7.92 0.30
N ALA A 141 -9.88 7.71 -0.88
CA ALA A 141 -10.23 8.41 -2.13
C ALA A 141 -11.51 7.89 -2.78
N ALA A 142 -11.62 6.58 -2.97
CA ALA A 142 -12.68 5.98 -3.79
C ALA A 142 -13.91 5.56 -2.97
N LEU A 143 -13.69 5.08 -1.74
CA LEU A 143 -14.72 4.52 -0.85
C LEU A 143 -15.18 5.49 0.25
N GLY A 144 -14.52 6.63 0.41
CA GLY A 144 -14.88 7.66 1.40
C GLY A 144 -14.74 7.19 2.86
N GLY A 145 -13.87 6.22 3.14
CA GLY A 145 -13.50 5.79 4.49
C GLY A 145 -12.68 6.84 5.24
N HIS A 146 -12.50 6.64 6.55
CA HIS A 146 -11.56 7.46 7.34
C HIS A 146 -10.28 6.66 7.59
N SER A 147 -9.34 6.76 6.66
CA SER A 147 -7.97 6.25 6.76
C SER A 147 -7.03 7.33 6.25
N VAL A 148 -5.77 7.31 6.69
CA VAL A 148 -4.70 8.16 6.14
C VAL A 148 -3.68 7.25 5.44
N PRO A 149 -3.39 7.43 4.14
CA PRO A 149 -2.32 6.72 3.47
C PRO A 149 -0.96 7.14 4.03
N ILE A 150 -0.09 6.17 4.31
CA ILE A 150 1.27 6.36 4.80
C ILE A 150 2.18 5.40 4.03
N ASP A 151 3.15 5.94 3.28
CA ASP A 151 4.16 5.19 2.52
C ASP A 151 5.46 5.02 3.34
N ALA A 152 6.51 4.43 2.75
CA ALA A 152 7.77 4.20 3.45
C ALA A 152 8.49 5.53 3.79
N ALA A 153 8.39 6.51 2.90
CA ALA A 153 8.83 7.89 3.14
C ALA A 153 8.13 8.51 4.35
N ALA A 154 6.80 8.44 4.43
CA ALA A 154 6.02 9.00 5.53
C ALA A 154 6.23 8.23 6.84
N MET A 155 6.39 6.90 6.81
CA MET A 155 6.82 6.12 7.98
C MET A 155 8.20 6.58 8.49
N THR A 156 9.14 6.87 7.60
CA THR A 156 10.46 7.42 7.96
C THR A 156 10.34 8.77 8.68
N VAL A 157 9.48 9.67 8.19
CA VAL A 157 9.16 10.94 8.87
C VAL A 157 8.54 10.71 10.26
N MET A 158 7.62 9.76 10.38
CA MET A 158 6.96 9.43 11.66
C MET A 158 7.92 8.82 12.70
N GLN A 159 8.93 8.06 12.28
CA GLN A 159 10.03 7.60 13.13
C GLN A 159 10.91 8.77 13.61
N VAL A 160 11.32 9.66 12.69
CA VAL A 160 12.15 10.83 13.01
C VAL A 160 11.48 11.74 14.04
N LEU A 161 10.15 11.81 14.08
CA LEU A 161 9.34 12.58 15.04
C LEU A 161 8.96 11.83 16.34
N ASP A 162 9.44 10.60 16.55
CA ASP A 162 9.10 9.70 17.68
C ASP A 162 7.57 9.53 17.86
N LEU A 163 6.87 9.41 16.73
CA LEU A 163 5.43 9.11 16.71
C LEU A 163 5.18 7.60 16.55
N VAL A 164 6.12 6.92 15.89
CA VAL A 164 6.13 5.51 15.51
C VAL A 164 7.40 4.83 16.03
N LYS A 165 7.27 3.61 16.57
CA LYS A 165 8.38 2.75 17.00
C LYS A 165 8.56 1.55 16.07
N GLU A 166 9.69 0.87 16.19
CA GLU A 166 10.05 -0.33 15.40
C GLU A 166 9.02 -1.48 15.38
N LYS A 167 8.08 -1.52 16.33
CA LYS A 167 6.91 -2.40 16.25
C LYS A 167 5.89 -1.87 15.25
N ASP A 168 5.49 -0.61 15.41
CA ASP A 168 4.48 0.06 14.60
C ASP A 168 4.95 0.23 13.14
N VAL A 169 6.27 0.35 12.90
CA VAL A 169 6.90 0.28 11.57
C VAL A 169 6.58 -1.04 10.86
N ARG A 170 6.89 -2.18 11.50
CA ARG A 170 6.65 -3.50 10.92
C ARG A 170 5.16 -3.78 10.74
N GLU A 171 4.32 -3.26 11.63
CA GLU A 171 2.85 -3.32 11.54
C GLU A 171 2.26 -2.31 10.54
N HIS A 172 3.08 -1.49 9.86
CA HIS A 172 2.67 -0.47 8.88
C HIS A 172 1.55 0.46 9.41
N CYS A 173 1.67 0.85 10.68
CA CYS A 173 0.62 1.51 11.44
C CYS A 173 1.15 2.73 12.19
N VAL A 174 0.33 3.78 12.31
CA VAL A 174 0.65 4.99 13.10
C VAL A 174 -0.36 5.12 14.27
N PRO A 175 -0.02 4.66 15.49
CA PRO A 175 -1.00 4.46 16.56
C PRO A 175 -1.74 5.72 17.02
N GLY A 176 -2.97 5.88 16.51
CA GLY A 176 -3.89 6.98 16.82
C GLY A 176 -4.04 8.06 15.74
N MET A 177 -3.50 7.86 14.54
CA MET A 177 -3.56 8.82 13.43
C MET A 177 -4.98 9.30 13.11
N GLU A 178 -5.90 8.37 12.83
CA GLU A 178 -7.30 8.62 12.50
C GLU A 178 -8.09 9.24 13.67
N ARG A 179 -7.56 9.16 14.90
CA ARG A 179 -8.14 9.80 16.09
C ARG A 179 -7.64 11.24 16.28
N ALA A 180 -6.42 11.53 15.82
CA ALA A 180 -5.81 12.85 15.89
C ALA A 180 -6.24 13.77 14.72
N ILE A 181 -6.48 13.20 13.54
CA ILE A 181 -6.93 13.91 12.34
C ILE A 181 -8.43 13.69 12.11
N PRO A 182 -9.28 14.75 12.14
CA PRO A 182 -10.71 14.64 11.80
C PRO A 182 -10.93 14.22 10.34
N LYS A 183 -12.00 13.48 10.05
CA LYS A 183 -12.28 12.93 8.69
C LYS A 183 -12.25 13.96 7.57
N ASN A 184 -12.83 15.15 7.79
CA ASN A 184 -12.83 16.24 6.80
C ASN A 184 -11.43 16.85 6.53
N LYS A 185 -10.40 16.41 7.24
CA LYS A 185 -8.99 16.78 7.06
C LYS A 185 -8.10 15.58 6.70
N GLY A 186 -8.65 14.38 6.58
CA GLY A 186 -7.87 13.15 6.30
C GLY A 186 -7.12 13.21 4.97
N ILE A 187 -7.83 13.59 3.90
CA ILE A 187 -7.26 13.79 2.55
C ILE A 187 -6.21 14.90 2.57
N GLU A 188 -6.58 16.06 3.13
CA GLU A 188 -5.70 17.22 3.26
C GLU A 188 -4.39 16.87 3.99
N PHE A 189 -4.49 16.22 5.14
CA PHE A 189 -3.34 15.81 5.93
C PHE A 189 -2.46 14.77 5.21
N GLY A 190 -3.09 13.75 4.62
CA GLY A 190 -2.39 12.70 3.87
C GLY A 190 -1.59 13.27 2.69
N ALA A 191 -2.23 14.08 1.85
CA ALA A 191 -1.56 14.68 0.70
C ALA A 191 -0.39 15.61 1.09
N LEU A 192 -0.54 16.41 2.16
CA LEU A 192 0.52 17.29 2.67
C LEU A 192 1.70 16.49 3.25
N LEU A 193 1.40 15.46 4.05
CA LEU A 193 2.41 14.56 4.63
C LEU A 193 3.18 13.82 3.55
N HIS A 194 2.48 13.28 2.55
CA HIS A 194 3.06 12.56 1.41
C HIS A 194 4.09 13.39 0.66
N GLN A 195 3.72 14.62 0.23
CA GLN A 195 4.62 15.53 -0.47
C GLN A 195 5.88 15.85 0.34
N PHE A 196 5.72 16.23 1.61
CA PHE A 196 6.85 16.51 2.50
C PHE A 196 7.75 15.28 2.69
N ALA A 197 7.15 14.10 2.84
CA ALA A 197 7.87 12.87 3.09
C ALA A 197 8.68 12.41 1.88
N VAL A 198 8.11 12.42 0.68
CA VAL A 198 8.81 12.10 -0.57
C VAL A 198 9.94 13.11 -0.83
N GLU A 199 9.72 14.40 -0.58
CA GLU A 199 10.79 15.40 -0.68
C GLU A 199 11.91 15.17 0.35
N PHE A 200 11.56 14.77 1.57
CA PHE A 200 12.52 14.43 2.62
C PHE A 200 13.30 13.14 2.31
N ALA A 201 12.66 12.12 1.72
CA ALA A 201 13.33 10.90 1.27
C ALA A 201 14.32 11.19 0.13
N ALA A 202 13.92 12.00 -0.85
CA ALA A 202 14.79 12.40 -1.96
C ALA A 202 15.92 13.36 -1.53
N THR A 203 15.68 14.26 -0.57
CA THR A 203 16.61 15.34 -0.20
C THR A 203 16.78 15.56 1.32
N PRO A 204 17.15 14.52 2.11
CA PRO A 204 17.12 14.54 3.58
C PRO A 204 18.09 15.54 4.23
N PHE A 205 19.00 16.13 3.48
CA PHE A 205 19.99 17.10 3.95
C PHE A 205 19.59 18.57 3.72
N LYS A 206 18.44 18.86 3.08
CA LYS A 206 17.93 20.24 2.93
C LYS A 206 17.75 20.92 4.30
N PRO A 207 18.18 22.19 4.47
CA PRO A 207 18.04 22.89 5.74
C PRO A 207 16.58 23.26 6.06
N GLU A 208 15.74 23.47 5.03
CA GLU A 208 14.32 23.82 5.20
C GLU A 208 13.49 22.66 5.76
N LEU A 209 13.65 21.46 5.19
CA LEU A 209 12.98 20.25 5.70
C LEU A 209 13.39 19.94 7.16
N ARG A 210 14.63 20.26 7.53
CA ARG A 210 15.11 20.17 8.93
C ARG A 210 14.49 21.22 9.84
N LYS A 211 14.33 22.47 9.39
CA LYS A 211 13.60 23.52 10.13
C LYS A 211 12.15 23.10 10.36
N ILE A 212 11.48 22.51 9.36
CA ILE A 212 10.11 21.98 9.45
C ILE A 212 10.01 20.89 10.53
N LEU A 213 10.90 19.89 10.49
CA LEU A 213 10.91 18.80 11.47
C LEU A 213 11.21 19.30 12.90
N LEU A 214 12.14 20.24 13.06
CA LEU A 214 12.45 20.85 14.36
C LEU A 214 11.36 21.80 14.86
N GLU A 215 10.63 22.48 13.96
CA GLU A 215 9.43 23.25 14.34
C GLU A 215 8.33 22.31 14.86
N ILE A 216 8.20 21.09 14.34
CA ILE A 216 7.26 20.07 14.81
C ILE A 216 7.73 19.45 16.15
N ASP A 217 8.94 18.86 16.18
CA ASP A 217 9.55 18.25 17.36
C ASP A 217 11.01 18.72 17.54
N PRO A 218 11.28 19.64 18.48
CA PRO A 218 12.64 20.14 18.73
C PRO A 218 13.65 19.03 19.06
N ASP A 219 13.18 17.96 19.71
CA ASP A 219 13.99 16.81 20.11
C ASP A 219 14.35 15.87 18.94
N ALA A 220 13.90 16.16 17.71
CA ALA A 220 14.21 15.37 16.52
C ALA A 220 15.66 15.56 16.02
N GLY A 221 16.38 16.60 16.48
CA GLY A 221 17.77 16.90 16.13
C GLY A 221 18.72 15.69 16.03
N PRO A 222 18.86 14.84 17.08
CA PRO A 222 19.71 13.65 17.04
C PRO A 222 19.16 12.50 16.16
N ARG A 223 17.86 12.49 15.84
CA ARG A 223 17.16 11.48 15.01
C ARG A 223 17.25 11.78 13.51
N LEU A 224 17.57 13.03 13.13
CA LEU A 224 17.76 13.41 11.73
C LEU A 224 18.98 12.70 11.10
N PRO A 225 18.93 12.34 9.80
CA PRO A 225 20.07 11.77 9.09
C PRO A 225 21.33 12.64 9.23
N LYS A 226 22.44 12.06 9.67
CA LYS A 226 23.72 12.77 9.79
C LYS A 226 24.46 12.71 8.47
N ARG A 227 24.82 13.87 7.90
CA ARG A 227 25.68 13.92 6.71
C ARG A 227 27.03 13.35 7.12
N ARG A 228 27.46 12.22 6.54
CA ARG A 228 28.81 11.68 6.75
C ARG A 228 29.83 12.71 6.27
N THR A 229 30.40 13.49 7.20
CA THR A 229 31.63 14.23 6.96
C THR A 229 32.74 13.23 6.66
N LYS A 230 33.44 13.41 5.54
CA LYS A 230 34.57 12.56 5.16
C LYS A 230 35.79 12.99 5.98
N GLN A 231 35.86 12.53 7.23
CA GLN A 231 36.96 12.79 8.17
C GLN A 231 37.56 11.47 8.68
N ALA A 232 38.89 11.44 8.74
CA ALA A 232 39.75 10.45 9.38
C ALA A 232 39.37 8.97 9.18
N GLN A 233 40.05 8.31 8.23
CA GLN A 233 40.47 6.93 8.47
C GLN A 233 41.55 6.98 9.57
N THR A 234 41.19 6.67 10.81
CA THR A 234 42.17 6.22 11.79
C THR A 234 42.52 4.77 11.45
N PRO A 235 43.79 4.41 11.19
CA PRO A 235 44.17 3.00 11.13
C PRO A 235 43.99 2.41 12.53
N THR A 236 43.13 1.41 12.67
CA THR A 236 43.07 0.57 13.87
C THR A 236 44.01 -0.61 13.65
N ASP A 237 44.96 -0.80 14.56
CA ASP A 237 45.85 -1.95 14.58
C ASP A 237 45.05 -3.26 14.64
N THR A 238 45.53 -4.30 13.95
CA THR A 238 45.05 -5.69 14.11
C THR A 238 46.21 -6.63 13.78
N ASP A 239 47.29 -6.50 14.55
CA ASP A 239 48.29 -7.55 14.72
C ASP A 239 47.93 -8.40 15.96
N GLN A 240 48.47 -9.63 16.00
CA GLN A 240 48.09 -10.74 16.90
C GLN A 240 46.76 -11.41 16.47
N GLU A 241 46.66 -12.74 16.40
CA GLU A 241 47.56 -13.79 16.91
C GLU A 241 48.28 -14.57 15.78
N ALA A 242 49.58 -14.86 15.96
CA ALA A 242 50.35 -15.72 15.06
C ALA A 242 51.58 -16.37 15.75
N GLU A 243 51.35 -17.43 16.52
CA GLU A 243 52.37 -18.41 16.95
C GLU A 243 51.80 -19.83 16.74
N ALA A 244 52.55 -20.90 16.46
CA ALA A 244 53.85 -21.15 15.82
C ALA A 244 53.79 -22.65 15.37
N GLN A 245 54.64 -23.31 14.57
CA GLN A 245 56.09 -23.31 14.28
C GLN A 245 56.29 -23.89 12.83
N GLY A 246 57.40 -23.68 12.12
CA GLY A 246 58.53 -24.64 11.99
C GLY A 246 58.22 -25.93 11.18
N GLU A 247 58.93 -26.35 10.11
CA GLU A 247 60.16 -25.88 9.44
C GLU A 247 60.24 -26.25 7.93
N LYS A 248 61.04 -25.48 7.17
CA LYS A 248 61.91 -25.85 6.01
C LYS A 248 61.53 -27.05 5.09
N LYS A 249 61.26 -26.77 3.80
CA LYS A 249 62.21 -26.96 2.67
C LYS A 249 61.65 -26.46 1.31
N THR A 250 62.52 -26.33 0.31
CA THR A 250 62.24 -25.78 -1.03
C THR A 250 62.33 -26.89 -2.13
N PRO A 251 62.41 -26.59 -3.45
CA PRO A 251 61.35 -26.78 -4.46
C PRO A 251 61.77 -27.88 -5.50
N PRO A 252 61.40 -27.91 -6.82
CA PRO A 252 60.41 -27.16 -7.63
C PRO A 252 59.55 -28.02 -8.62
N ASP A 253 58.83 -27.31 -9.52
CA ASP A 253 58.72 -27.56 -10.99
C ASP A 253 57.49 -28.26 -11.65
N LYS A 254 57.05 -27.63 -12.77
CA LYS A 254 56.31 -28.08 -14.01
C LYS A 254 55.16 -29.14 -13.93
N VAL A 255 53.93 -28.92 -14.48
CA VAL A 255 53.49 -28.66 -15.89
C VAL A 255 53.67 -29.90 -16.82
N PRO A 256 52.74 -30.33 -17.73
CA PRO A 256 51.48 -29.74 -18.24
C PRO A 256 50.23 -30.68 -18.30
N SER A 257 49.19 -30.24 -19.02
CA SER A 257 47.89 -30.89 -19.32
C SER A 257 47.87 -31.98 -20.44
N LYS A 258 46.90 -32.90 -20.37
CA LYS A 258 46.05 -33.50 -21.46
C LYS A 258 45.07 -34.53 -20.82
N LYS A 259 43.82 -34.83 -21.22
CA LYS A 259 42.96 -34.70 -22.43
C LYS A 259 42.80 -35.98 -23.29
N SER A 260 41.81 -36.80 -22.93
CA SER A 260 41.07 -37.83 -23.71
C SER A 260 39.86 -38.28 -22.83
N GLU A 261 38.59 -38.31 -23.24
CA GLU A 261 37.92 -39.18 -24.25
C GLU A 261 37.89 -40.68 -23.86
N GLY A 262 36.70 -41.29 -23.82
CA GLY A 262 36.50 -42.73 -23.61
C GLY A 262 35.15 -43.18 -22.99
N GLU A 263 34.27 -43.72 -23.85
CA GLU A 263 33.26 -44.79 -23.64
C GLU A 263 32.33 -44.87 -22.39
N GLU A 264 31.03 -44.81 -22.68
CA GLU A 264 29.94 -45.56 -22.00
C GLU A 264 30.06 -47.07 -22.38
N PRO A 265 29.57 -48.08 -21.59
CA PRO A 265 28.12 -48.38 -21.65
C PRO A 265 27.46 -49.17 -20.48
N LYS A 266 26.11 -49.10 -20.39
CA LYS A 266 25.17 -50.07 -19.75
C LYS A 266 25.24 -50.17 -18.19
N LYS A 267 24.23 -50.68 -17.45
CA LYS A 267 23.02 -51.48 -17.77
C LYS A 267 21.95 -51.34 -16.66
N GLU A 268 20.65 -51.40 -17.01
CA GLU A 268 19.45 -51.88 -16.23
C GLU A 268 19.22 -51.41 -14.75
N ALA A 269 18.00 -51.29 -14.22
CA ALA A 269 16.74 -51.98 -14.52
C ALA A 269 15.47 -51.11 -14.28
N LYS A 270 14.28 -51.66 -14.58
CA LYS A 270 12.97 -50.99 -14.52
C LYS A 270 12.20 -51.28 -13.22
N ALA A 271 11.58 -50.25 -12.62
CA ALA A 271 10.41 -50.40 -11.75
C ALA A 271 9.11 -50.08 -12.53
N LYS A 272 7.99 -50.71 -12.19
CA LYS A 272 6.73 -50.65 -12.97
C LYS A 272 5.65 -49.83 -12.23
N SER A 273 5.09 -48.82 -12.89
CA SER A 273 3.76 -48.31 -12.54
C SER A 273 2.67 -49.12 -13.27
N LYS A 274 1.59 -49.50 -12.56
CA LYS A 274 0.39 -50.11 -13.17
C LYS A 274 -0.84 -49.27 -12.81
N ARG A 275 -1.65 -48.95 -13.82
CA ARG A 275 -2.96 -48.30 -13.73
C ARG A 275 -4.06 -49.37 -13.70
N ALA A 276 -5.15 -49.10 -12.96
CA ALA A 276 -6.45 -49.75 -13.15
C ALA A 276 -7.59 -48.88 -12.59
N GLU A 277 -8.57 -48.54 -13.42
CA GLU A 277 -9.93 -48.15 -12.98
C GLU A 277 -10.82 -49.42 -12.83
N ALA A 278 -12.10 -49.43 -12.40
CA ALA A 278 -13.06 -48.38 -12.02
C ALA A 278 -13.89 -48.84 -10.77
N LYS A 279 -15.24 -48.89 -10.61
CA LYS A 279 -16.40 -48.58 -11.49
C LYS A 279 -17.73 -48.41 -10.68
N THR A 280 -18.38 -47.24 -10.76
CA THR A 280 -19.85 -47.01 -10.52
C THR A 280 -20.41 -47.33 -9.10
N THR A 281 -21.64 -46.94 -8.66
CA THR A 281 -22.93 -46.58 -9.32
C THR A 281 -23.74 -45.48 -8.57
N SER A 282 -24.76 -44.93 -9.26
CA SER A 282 -26.07 -44.40 -8.77
C SER A 282 -26.10 -43.39 -7.59
N GLU A 283 -26.46 -42.12 -7.77
CA GLU A 283 -27.81 -41.56 -8.05
C GLU A 283 -28.88 -41.69 -6.94
N LYS A 284 -29.34 -40.54 -6.40
CA LYS A 284 -30.78 -40.20 -6.41
C LYS A 284 -31.04 -38.68 -6.24
N LYS A 285 -32.22 -38.25 -6.69
CA LYS A 285 -32.67 -36.84 -6.83
C LYS A 285 -34.12 -36.72 -6.37
N THR A 286 -34.41 -35.96 -5.31
CA THR A 286 -35.79 -35.64 -4.88
C THR A 286 -35.90 -34.36 -4.03
N THR A 287 -36.55 -33.34 -4.57
CA THR A 287 -37.64 -32.59 -3.92
C THR A 287 -38.89 -32.83 -4.81
N PRO A 288 -40.16 -32.73 -4.32
CA PRO A 288 -40.78 -31.47 -3.91
C PRO A 288 -41.86 -31.63 -2.79
N ALA A 289 -42.83 -30.70 -2.75
CA ALA A 289 -43.94 -30.52 -1.80
C ALA A 289 -43.51 -29.95 -0.42
N LYS A 290 -44.01 -28.83 0.13
CA LYS A 290 -45.26 -28.03 -0.04
C LYS A 290 -46.51 -28.64 0.60
N ASP A 291 -46.88 -28.10 1.76
CA ASP A 291 -48.27 -28.03 2.25
C ASP A 291 -48.52 -26.66 2.93
N SER A 292 -49.78 -26.31 3.21
CA SER A 292 -50.19 -24.91 3.43
C SER A 292 -51.50 -24.72 4.21
N ALA A 293 -51.45 -24.12 5.40
CA ALA A 293 -52.60 -23.55 6.12
C ALA A 293 -52.18 -22.62 7.28
N LYS A 294 -52.96 -21.66 7.80
CA LYS A 294 -54.05 -20.81 7.21
C LYS A 294 -54.47 -19.74 8.25
N SER A 295 -54.69 -18.49 7.83
CA SER A 295 -55.35 -17.39 8.59
C SER A 295 -54.58 -16.86 9.84
N LYS A 296 -54.88 -15.69 10.42
CA LYS A 296 -55.98 -14.72 10.19
C LYS A 296 -55.47 -13.31 9.90
N ALA A 297 -56.30 -12.52 9.21
CA ALA A 297 -56.16 -11.07 9.13
C ALA A 297 -57.03 -10.38 10.19
N SER A 298 -56.64 -9.17 10.60
CA SER A 298 -57.55 -8.22 11.26
C SER A 298 -57.18 -6.78 10.88
N SER A 299 -57.69 -6.33 9.74
CA SER A 299 -57.79 -4.91 9.40
C SER A 299 -58.79 -4.20 10.33
N LYS A 300 -58.45 -3.02 10.85
CA LYS A 300 -59.48 -2.06 11.29
C LYS A 300 -59.00 -0.61 11.20
N SER A 301 -59.48 0.08 10.17
CA SER A 301 -59.38 1.52 9.97
C SER A 301 -60.62 2.23 10.50
N SER A 302 -60.45 3.25 11.35
CA SER A 302 -61.45 4.29 11.68
C SER A 302 -60.77 5.36 12.56
N THR A 303 -61.12 6.65 12.59
CA THR A 303 -62.23 7.37 11.95
C THR A 303 -61.77 8.77 11.49
N GLN A 304 -62.49 9.39 10.54
CA GLN A 304 -62.29 10.78 10.10
C GLN A 304 -62.80 11.80 11.14
N LYS A 305 -62.34 13.06 11.05
CA LYS A 305 -63.27 14.19 10.85
C LYS A 305 -62.59 15.43 10.24
N ARG A 306 -63.40 16.30 9.62
CA ARG A 306 -63.01 17.55 8.96
C ARG A 306 -63.39 18.76 9.84
N SER A 307 -62.61 19.84 9.78
CA SER A 307 -63.03 21.27 9.77
C SER A 307 -61.89 22.19 10.28
N ALA A 308 -61.99 23.52 10.23
CA ALA A 308 -62.11 24.39 9.05
C ALA A 308 -62.00 25.88 9.47
N SER A 309 -60.94 26.58 9.04
CA SER A 309 -60.81 28.06 8.98
C SER A 309 -60.82 28.87 10.30
N LYS A 310 -60.13 30.03 10.23
CA LYS A 310 -60.06 31.14 11.22
C LYS A 310 -59.41 30.77 12.58
N GLY A 311 -58.53 31.58 13.18
CA GLY A 311 -57.90 32.83 12.73
C GLY A 311 -57.98 33.94 13.78
N LEU A 312 -56.87 34.21 14.49
CA LEU A 312 -56.57 35.34 15.38
C LEU A 312 -55.10 35.15 15.80
N SER A 313 -54.07 35.86 15.33
CA SER A 313 -53.80 37.30 15.36
C SER A 313 -54.02 37.98 16.71
N LYS A 314 -52.99 37.99 17.57
CA LYS A 314 -52.56 39.19 18.31
C LYS A 314 -51.17 39.02 18.92
N LYS A 315 -50.25 39.90 18.52
CA LYS A 315 -48.92 40.07 19.12
C LYS A 315 -48.97 41.35 19.98
N LYS A 316 -48.60 41.27 21.25
CA LYS A 316 -48.12 42.42 22.03
C LYS A 316 -47.05 41.96 23.04
N PRO A 317 -46.07 42.80 23.41
CA PRO A 317 -44.83 42.32 24.03
C PRO A 317 -44.73 42.64 25.53
N ARG A 318 -44.08 41.75 26.27
CA ARG A 318 -42.74 42.03 26.80
C ARG A 318 -41.98 40.72 27.00
#